data_AF-A0A2E8TH17-F1
#
_entry.id   AF-A0A2E8TH17-F1
#
_cell.length_a   1.000
_cell.length_b   1.000
_cell.length_c   1.000
_cell.angle_alpha   90.00
_cell.angle_beta   90.00
_cell.angle_gamma   90.00
#
_symmetry.space_group_name_H-M   'P 1'
#
loop_
_entity.id
_entity.type
_entity.pdbx_description
1 polymer ?
#
loop_
_entity_poly.entity_id
_entity_poly.type
_entity_poly.pdbx_seq_one_letter_code
_entity_poly.pdbx_strand_id
1 'polypeptide(L)' 'GEQMKIPVLAVIGAKEAEQNAVSLRSRRDGDLGVTAVADLLSAAQTANSQRAAGLELKA' A
#
# COMPACT_ATOMS: atom_id res chain seq x y z
N GLY A 1 1.16 -23.11 0.38
CA GLY A 1 1.88 -22.36 1.44
C GLY A 1 1.83 -20.87 1.12
N GLU A 2 0.65 -20.26 1.23
CA GLU A 2 0.42 -18.83 1.00
C GLU A 2 0.68 -18.03 2.30
N GLN A 3 1.67 -18.45 3.09
CA GLN A 3 1.57 -18.48 4.56
C GLN A 3 1.88 -17.15 5.26
N MET A 4 2.10 -16.07 4.52
CA MET A 4 2.28 -14.73 5.07
C MET A 4 1.00 -13.94 4.78
N LYS A 5 0.14 -13.78 5.80
CA LYS A 5 -1.15 -13.05 5.76
C LYS A 5 -0.96 -11.53 5.60
N ILE A 6 0.03 -11.09 4.82
CA ILE A 6 0.35 -9.68 4.60
C ILE A 6 -0.83 -9.01 3.90
N PRO A 7 -1.45 -7.98 4.50
CA PRO A 7 -2.65 -7.35 3.95
C PRO A 7 -2.37 -6.54 2.68
N VAL A 8 -1.19 -5.92 2.58
CA VAL A 8 -0.76 -5.09 1.46
C VAL A 8 0.73 -5.29 1.17
N LEU A 9 1.07 -5.44 -0.10
CA LEU A 9 2.43 -5.54 -0.64
C LEU A 9 2.77 -4.23 -1.35
N ALA A 10 3.94 -3.65 -1.06
CA ALA A 10 4.48 -2.53 -1.82
C ALA A 10 5.58 -3.03 -2.76
N VAL A 11 5.46 -2.72 -4.04
CA VAL A 11 6.44 -3.00 -5.09
C VAL A 11 7.11 -1.68 -5.48
N ILE A 12 8.43 -1.68 -5.47
CA ILE A 12 9.25 -0.49 -5.70
C ILE A 12 10.22 -0.85 -6.81
N GLY A 13 9.91 -0.38 -8.02
CA GLY A 13 10.82 -0.41 -9.17
C GLY A 13 11.72 0.82 -9.24
N ALA A 14 12.55 0.88 -10.29
CA ALA A 14 13.40 2.05 -10.56
C ALA A 14 12.57 3.33 -10.74
N LYS A 15 11.46 3.24 -11.50
CA LYS A 15 10.57 4.38 -11.77
C LYS A 15 9.89 4.89 -10.49
N GLU A 16 9.42 3.99 -9.65
CA GLU A 16 8.82 4.27 -8.34
C GLU A 16 9.81 4.94 -7.38
N ALA A 17 11.05 4.45 -7.33
CA ALA A 17 12.11 5.04 -6.53
C ALA A 17 12.43 6.49 -6.95
N GLU A 18 12.46 6.78 -8.26
CA GLU A 18 12.68 8.13 -8.76
C GLU A 18 11.49 9.06 -8.48
N GLN A 19 10.26 8.55 -8.56
CA GLN A 19 9.04 9.33 -8.41
C GLN A 19 8.57 9.47 -6.95
N ASN A 20 9.30 8.90 -5.98
CA ASN A 20 8.88 8.81 -4.57
C ASN A 20 7.45 8.26 -4.44
N ALA A 21 7.14 7.27 -5.26
CA ALA A 21 5.86 6.58 -5.29
C ALA A 21 6.10 5.08 -5.15
N VAL A 22 5.07 4.33 -4.79
CA VAL A 22 5.12 2.87 -4.66
C VAL A 22 3.89 2.25 -5.26
N SER A 23 4.06 1.10 -5.91
CA SER A 23 2.97 0.32 -6.47
C SER A 23 2.41 -0.61 -5.39
N LEU A 24 1.15 -0.45 -5.01
CA LEU A 24 0.54 -1.19 -3.92
C LEU A 24 -0.37 -2.30 -4.44
N ARG A 25 -0.30 -3.45 -3.78
CA ARG A 25 -1.15 -4.61 -4.07
C ARG A 25 -1.72 -5.18 -2.77
N SER A 26 -3.03 -5.13 -2.62
CA SER A 26 -3.72 -5.79 -1.52
C SER A 26 -3.97 -7.26 -1.84
N ARG A 27 -3.91 -8.11 -0.82
CA ARG A 27 -4.40 -9.48 -0.96
C ARG A 27 -5.91 -9.57 -1.16
N ARG A 28 -6.68 -8.58 -0.68
CA ARG A 28 -8.16 -8.60 -0.67
C ARG A 28 -8.74 -8.04 -1.95
N ASP A 29 -8.28 -6.84 -2.31
CA ASP A 29 -8.81 -6.06 -3.44
C ASP A 29 -7.96 -6.18 -4.71
N GLY A 30 -6.78 -6.83 -4.65
CA GLY A 30 -5.90 -6.98 -5.80
C GLY A 30 -4.96 -5.77 -5.95
N ASP A 31 -4.92 -5.15 -7.13
CA ASP A 31 -4.05 -4.00 -7.39
C ASP A 31 -4.68 -2.72 -6.84
N LEU A 32 -3.92 -1.96 -6.03
CA LEU A 32 -4.32 -0.66 -5.47
C LEU A 32 -3.75 0.50 -6.29
N GLY A 33 -2.88 0.23 -7.27
CA GLY A 33 -2.23 1.23 -8.10
C GLY A 33 -0.97 1.84 -7.49
N VAL A 34 -0.50 2.92 -8.13
CA VAL A 34 0.68 3.67 -7.71
C VAL A 34 0.26 4.80 -6.78
N THR A 35 0.85 4.85 -5.59
CA THR A 35 0.59 5.91 -4.61
C THR A 35 1.90 6.56 -4.17
N ALA A 36 1.87 7.88 -3.95
CA ALA A 36 3.00 8.60 -3.39
C ALA A 36 3.34 8.07 -1.98
N VAL A 37 4.64 8.02 -1.64
CA VAL A 37 5.10 7.53 -0.32
C VAL A 37 4.47 8.33 0.83
N ALA A 38 4.25 9.63 0.64
CA ALA A 38 3.64 10.49 1.66
C ALA A 38 2.16 10.10 1.94
N ASP A 39 1.39 9.80 0.90
CA ASP A 39 -0.01 9.38 1.05
C ASP A 39 -0.08 7.97 1.64
N LEU A 40 0.79 7.05 1.21
CA LEU A 40 0.95 5.73 1.81
C LEU A 40 1.17 5.82 3.32
N LEU A 41 2.11 6.66 3.77
CA LEU A 41 2.42 6.83 5.20
C LEU A 41 1.21 7.34 5.98
N SER A 42 0.46 8.29 5.42
CA SER A 42 -0.74 8.83 6.05
C SER A 42 -1.86 7.78 6.14
N ALA A 43 -2.12 7.09 5.04
CA ALA A 43 -3.11 6.02 4.94
C ALA A 43 -2.75 4.85 5.87
N ALA A 44 -1.49 4.44 5.93
CA ALA A 44 -1.02 3.35 6.78
C ALA A 44 -1.15 3.68 8.27
N GLN A 45 -0.79 4.91 8.68
CA GLN A 45 -0.96 5.35 10.06
C GLN A 45 -2.43 5.39 10.47
N THR A 46 -3.30 5.87 9.57
CA THR A 46 -4.75 5.91 9.79
C THR A 46 -5.33 4.51 9.89
N ALA A 47 -5.02 3.63 8.94
CA ALA A 47 -5.47 2.25 8.92
C ALA A 47 -4.99 1.48 10.16
N ASN A 48 -3.75 1.70 10.62
CA ASN A 48 -3.23 1.10 11.84
C ASN A 48 -3.97 1.62 13.09
N SER A 49 -4.22 2.93 13.16
CA SER A 49 -4.94 3.55 14.29
C SER A 49 -6.39 3.08 14.38
N GLN A 50 -7.05 2.90 13.23
CA GLN A 50 -8.45 2.48 13.15
C GLN A 50 -8.63 0.95 13.11
N ARG A 51 -7.53 0.18 13.07
CA ARG A 51 -7.53 -1.27 12.77
C ARG A 51 -8.36 -1.62 11.53
N ALA A 52 -8.25 -0.80 10.50
CA ALA A 52 -8.97 -0.98 9.26
C ALA A 52 -8.52 -2.27 8.56
N ALA A 53 -9.46 -2.99 7.93
CA ALA A 53 -9.19 -4.22 7.19
C ALA A 53 -8.57 -3.98 5.80
N GLY A 54 -8.46 -2.71 5.38
CA GLY A 54 -7.91 -2.27 4.10
C GLY A 54 -7.13 -0.97 4.25
N LEU A 55 -6.50 -0.54 3.15
CA LEU A 55 -5.74 0.70 3.08
C LEU A 55 -6.54 1.70 2.24
N GLU A 56 -7.11 2.71 2.90
CA GLU A 56 -7.87 3.77 2.23
C GLU A 56 -6.88 4.81 1.70
N LEU A 57 -6.44 4.61 0.45
CA LEU A 57 -5.59 5.56 -0.27
C LEU A 57 -6.49 6.65 -0.86
N LYS A 58 -6.12 7.92 -0.69
CA LYS A 58 -6.80 9.00 -1.41
C LYS A 58 -6.22 9.03 -2.81
N ALA A 59 -7.03 8.60 -3.78
CA ALA A 59 -6.71 8.66 -5.20
C ALA A 59 -6.42 10.10 -5.66
#